data_AF-A0A1L4AHL6-F1
#
_entry.id   AF-A0A1L4AHL6-F1
#
_cell.length_a   1.000
_cell.length_b   1.000
_cell.length_c   1.000
_cell.angle_alpha   90.00
_cell.angle_beta   90.00
_cell.angle_gamma   90.00
#
_symmetry.space_group_name_H-M   'P 1'
#
loop_
_entity.id
_entity.type
_entity.pdbx_description
1 polymer ?
#
loop_
_entity_poly.entity_id
_entity_poly.type
_entity_poly.pdbx_seq_one_letter_code
_entity_poly.pdbx_strand_id
1 'polypeptide(L)'
;MIFVFMIMFILMILFYMYLYFNKNNMNMNFSFSSMYECGYMNMTYSRFFFSMYSFMYLILFLILDLEIFFISMMIFLNLNFLMMMSLFMVTLILIMFFEWKNLTLDWFMI
;
A
#
# COMPACT_ATOMS: atom_id res chain seq x y z
N MET A 1 16.27 -59.50 4.09
CA MET A 1 14.88 -59.82 3.69
C MET A 1 13.88 -59.03 4.53
N ILE A 2 13.79 -59.21 5.86
CA ILE A 2 12.87 -58.45 6.74
C ILE A 2 12.99 -56.92 6.56
N PHE A 3 14.20 -56.36 6.55
CA PHE A 3 14.40 -54.90 6.38
C PHE A 3 13.84 -54.36 5.06
N VAL A 4 13.92 -55.15 3.97
CA VAL A 4 13.37 -54.74 2.67
C VAL A 4 11.84 -54.72 2.71
N PHE A 5 11.22 -55.69 3.38
CA PHE A 5 9.77 -55.69 3.59
C PHE A 5 9.29 -54.51 4.45
N MET A 6 10.05 -54.15 5.49
CA MET A 6 9.72 -52.98 6.32
C MET A 6 9.77 -51.68 5.51
N ILE A 7 10.77 -51.52 4.65
CA ILE A 7 10.90 -50.34 3.78
C ILE A 7 9.75 -50.26 2.78
N MET A 8 9.38 -51.37 2.15
CA MET A 8 8.25 -51.42 1.21
C MET A 8 6.93 -51.07 1.90
N PHE A 9 6.73 -51.52 3.14
CA PHE A 9 5.51 -51.23 3.90
C PHE A 9 5.39 -49.73 4.22
N ILE A 10 6.49 -49.10 4.62
CA ILE A 10 6.54 -47.65 4.89
C ILE A 10 6.22 -46.84 3.62
N LEU A 11 6.78 -47.23 2.48
CA LEU A 11 6.53 -46.55 1.20
C LEU A 11 5.06 -46.63 0.77
N MET A 12 4.40 -47.78 0.99
CA MET A 12 2.98 -47.95 0.67
C MET A 12 2.09 -47.06 1.54
N ILE A 13 2.41 -46.92 2.84
CA ILE A 13 1.68 -46.03 3.75
C ILE A 13 1.81 -44.58 3.29
N LEU A 14 3.04 -44.13 2.97
CA LEU A 14 3.29 -42.77 2.51
C LEU A 14 2.56 -42.47 1.19
N PHE A 15 2.53 -43.43 0.26
CA PHE A 15 1.82 -43.28 -1.01
C PHE A 15 0.31 -43.16 -0.82
N TYR A 16 -0.27 -43.95 0.10
CA TYR A 16 -1.69 -43.87 0.41
C TYR A 16 -2.08 -42.51 1.03
N MET A 17 -1.24 -41.99 1.94
CA MET A 17 -1.45 -40.67 2.54
C MET A 17 -1.40 -39.54 1.50
N TYR A 18 -0.49 -39.64 0.52
CA TYR A 18 -0.41 -38.67 -0.59
C TYR A 18 -1.68 -38.63 -1.43
N LEU A 19 -2.20 -39.81 -1.82
CA LEU A 19 -3.43 -39.89 -2.61
C LEU A 19 -4.65 -39.35 -1.86
N TYR A 20 -4.72 -39.58 -0.54
CA TYR A 20 -5.80 -39.05 0.30
C TYR A 20 -5.78 -37.52 0.36
N PHE A 21 -4.60 -36.92 0.55
CA PHE A 21 -4.46 -35.45 0.59
C PHE A 21 -4.83 -34.79 -0.73
N ASN A 22 -4.41 -35.37 -1.86
CA ASN A 22 -4.60 -34.75 -3.17
C ASN A 22 -6.08 -34.70 -3.59
N LYS A 23 -6.90 -35.64 -3.10
CA LYS A 23 -8.34 -35.69 -3.36
C LYS A 23 -9.09 -34.47 -2.81
N ASN A 24 -8.64 -33.90 -1.69
CA ASN A 24 -9.32 -32.76 -1.06
C ASN A 24 -9.00 -31.43 -1.73
N ASN A 25 -7.82 -31.27 -2.34
CA ASN A 25 -7.45 -30.02 -3.02
C ASN A 25 -8.27 -29.76 -4.29
N MET A 26 -8.76 -30.81 -4.96
CA MET A 26 -9.53 -30.70 -6.21
C MET A 26 -11.00 -30.25 -5.98
N ASN A 27 -11.49 -30.33 -4.73
CA ASN A 27 -12.84 -29.91 -4.35
C ASN A 27 -12.85 -28.59 -3.56
N MET A 28 -11.85 -27.73 -3.78
CA MET A 28 -11.94 -26.33 -3.37
C MET A 28 -12.92 -25.64 -4.34
N ASN A 29 -14.18 -25.50 -3.91
CA ASN A 29 -15.20 -24.84 -4.73
C ASN A 29 -14.72 -23.42 -5.08
N PHE A 30 -14.61 -23.13 -6.38
CA PHE A 30 -14.18 -21.83 -6.92
C PHE A 30 -14.98 -20.64 -6.36
N SER A 31 -16.21 -20.89 -5.89
CA SER A 31 -17.08 -19.89 -5.25
C SER A 31 -16.59 -19.42 -3.89
N PHE A 32 -15.76 -20.19 -3.18
CA PHE A 32 -15.15 -19.78 -1.90
C PHE A 32 -13.73 -19.22 -2.06
N SER A 33 -13.10 -19.40 -3.24
CA SER A 33 -11.78 -18.83 -3.54
C SER A 33 -11.85 -17.48 -4.27
N SER A 34 -13.05 -17.04 -4.68
CA SER A 34 -13.28 -15.70 -5.18
C SER A 34 -13.42 -14.69 -4.04
N MET A 35 -12.71 -13.57 -4.13
CA MET A 35 -12.69 -12.49 -3.12
C MET A 35 -14.02 -11.75 -2.90
N TYR A 36 -15.13 -12.19 -3.50
CA TYR A 36 -16.40 -11.46 -3.50
C TYR A 36 -17.58 -12.36 -3.14
N GLU A 37 -18.29 -12.00 -2.07
CA GLU A 37 -19.47 -12.75 -1.57
C GLU A 37 -20.78 -12.36 -2.29
N CYS A 38 -20.79 -11.24 -3.04
CA CYS A 38 -21.98 -10.74 -3.73
C CYS A 38 -22.08 -11.15 -5.21
N GLY A 39 -21.23 -12.06 -5.71
CA GLY A 39 -21.40 -12.72 -7.01
C GLY A 39 -21.15 -11.86 -8.26
N TYR A 40 -20.78 -10.58 -8.11
CA TYR A 40 -20.44 -9.72 -9.25
C TYR A 40 -18.93 -9.66 -9.45
N MET A 41 -18.47 -10.14 -10.61
CA MET A 41 -17.16 -9.77 -11.14
C MET A 41 -17.22 -8.28 -11.51
N ASN A 42 -16.50 -7.43 -10.79
CA ASN A 42 -16.22 -6.10 -11.29
C ASN A 42 -15.46 -6.25 -12.61
N MET A 43 -16.02 -5.72 -13.70
CA MET A 43 -15.36 -5.61 -15.02
C MET A 43 -14.25 -4.54 -15.01
N THR A 44 -13.74 -4.16 -13.84
CA THR A 44 -12.69 -3.16 -13.68
C THR A 44 -11.47 -3.84 -13.12
N TYR A 45 -10.36 -3.71 -13.85
CA TYR A 45 -9.04 -4.17 -13.42
C TYR A 45 -8.74 -3.70 -11.99
N SER A 46 -8.11 -4.55 -11.18
CA SER A 46 -7.61 -4.20 -9.83
C SER A 46 -6.62 -3.03 -9.84
N ARG A 47 -6.10 -2.68 -11.02
CA ARG A 47 -5.29 -1.50 -11.27
C ARG A 47 -6.17 -0.44 -11.91
N PHE A 48 -6.72 0.42 -11.07
CA PHE A 48 -7.35 1.65 -11.53
C PHE A 48 -6.28 2.74 -11.66
N PHE A 49 -6.33 3.52 -12.73
CA PHE A 49 -5.43 4.67 -12.86
C PHE A 49 -5.84 5.72 -11.84
N PHE A 50 -4.98 5.91 -10.83
CA PHE A 50 -5.15 6.96 -9.85
C PHE A 50 -5.08 8.33 -10.55
N SER A 51 -5.95 9.26 -10.15
CA SER A 51 -5.95 10.60 -10.71
C SER A 51 -4.67 11.34 -10.34
N MET A 52 -4.06 12.02 -11.32
CA MET A 52 -2.80 12.75 -11.12
C MET A 52 -2.92 13.86 -10.06
N TYR A 53 -4.13 14.37 -9.81
CA TYR A 53 -4.40 15.38 -8.79
C TYR A 53 -4.15 14.87 -7.38
N SER A 54 -4.53 13.63 -7.09
CA SER A 54 -4.32 13.02 -5.78
C SER A 54 -2.83 12.73 -5.50
N PHE A 55 -2.02 12.60 -6.55
CA PHE A 55 -0.56 12.54 -6.43
C PHE A 55 0.07 13.90 -6.14
N MET A 56 -0.47 14.99 -6.70
CA MET A 56 0.02 16.35 -6.41
C MET A 56 -0.17 16.71 -4.93
N TYR A 57 -1.28 16.31 -4.30
CA TYR A 57 -1.49 16.50 -2.86
C TYR A 57 -0.41 15.80 -2.02
N LEU A 58 0.02 14.59 -2.41
CA LEU A 58 1.09 13.87 -1.71
C LEU A 58 2.43 14.60 -1.81
N ILE A 59 2.77 15.15 -2.98
CA ILE A 59 4.00 15.92 -3.17
C ILE A 59 3.97 17.20 -2.32
N LEU A 60 2.85 17.93 -2.36
CA LEU A 60 2.59 19.13 -1.57
C LEU A 60 2.76 18.86 -0.07
N PHE A 61 2.13 17.79 0.42
CA PHE A 61 2.25 17.35 1.82
C PHE A 61 3.71 17.03 2.19
N LEU A 62 4.44 16.35 1.31
CA LEU A 62 5.83 15.98 1.55
C LEU A 62 6.75 17.22 1.61
N ILE A 63 6.52 18.22 0.75
CA ILE A 63 7.26 19.49 0.79
C ILE A 63 7.01 20.23 2.10
N LEU A 64 5.74 20.31 2.53
CA LEU A 64 5.37 20.93 3.81
C LEU A 64 5.98 20.22 5.02
N ASP A 65 6.00 18.90 5.04
CA ASP A 65 6.63 18.11 6.10
C ASP A 65 8.16 18.34 6.16
N LEU A 66 8.82 18.50 5.00
CA LEU A 66 10.24 18.83 4.94
C LEU A 66 10.53 20.24 5.49
N GLU A 67 9.68 21.23 5.23
CA GLU A 67 9.85 22.57 5.80
C GLU A 67 9.68 22.56 7.34
N ILE A 68 8.73 21.78 7.86
CA ILE A 68 8.54 21.59 9.30
C ILE A 68 9.74 20.88 9.94
N PHE A 69 10.35 19.92 9.24
CA PHE A 69 11.57 19.30 9.70
C PHE A 69 12.73 20.31 9.80
N PHE A 70 12.89 21.18 8.81
CA PHE A 70 13.94 22.21 8.83
C PHE A 70 13.77 23.21 9.98
N ILE A 71 12.55 23.69 10.26
CA ILE A 71 12.34 24.58 11.42
C ILE A 71 12.70 23.88 12.73
N SER A 72 12.38 22.58 12.87
CA SER A 72 12.70 21.82 14.09
C SER A 72 14.21 21.77 14.34
N MET A 73 15.02 21.56 13.31
CA MET A 73 16.47 21.52 13.41
C MET A 73 17.07 22.89 13.75
N MET A 74 16.51 23.97 13.21
CA MET A 74 16.99 25.33 13.47
C MET A 74 16.70 25.80 14.90
N ILE A 75 15.63 25.31 15.52
CA ILE A 75 15.34 25.56 16.95
C ILE A 75 16.46 24.99 17.83
N PHE A 76 16.92 23.77 17.54
CA PHE A 76 18.03 23.15 18.29
C PHE A 76 19.36 23.90 18.14
N LEU A 77 19.56 24.61 17.03
CA LEU A 77 20.78 25.35 16.74
C LEU A 77 20.80 26.77 17.34
N ASN A 78 19.75 27.19 18.09
CA ASN A 78 19.63 28.53 18.69
C ASN A 78 19.83 29.69 17.68
N LEU A 79 19.48 29.47 16.42
CA LEU A 79 19.40 30.55 15.43
C LEU A 79 18.19 31.45 15.75
N ASN A 80 18.17 32.68 15.23
CA ASN A 80 17.09 33.65 15.46
C ASN A 80 15.71 33.06 15.09
N PHE A 81 15.06 32.44 16.07
CA PHE A 81 13.83 31.66 15.89
C PHE A 81 12.71 32.49 15.27
N LEU A 82 12.57 33.75 15.71
CA LEU A 82 11.59 34.70 15.19
C LEU A 82 11.76 34.98 13.70
N MET A 83 13.01 35.10 13.23
CA MET A 83 13.31 35.38 11.83
C MET A 83 13.12 34.14 10.95
N MET A 84 13.44 32.96 11.47
CA MET A 84 13.20 31.71 10.74
C MET A 84 11.72 31.36 10.67
N MET A 85 10.97 31.60 11.75
CA MET A 85 9.51 31.43 11.76
C MET A 85 8.82 32.40 10.80
N SER A 86 9.25 33.65 10.71
CA SER A 86 8.67 34.59 9.75
C SER A 86 8.95 34.18 8.30
N LEU A 87 10.17 33.71 8.01
CA LEU A 87 10.52 33.17 6.69
C LEU A 87 9.67 31.93 6.35
N PHE A 88 9.48 31.00 7.29
CA PHE A 88 8.63 29.84 7.12
C PHE A 88 7.18 30.21 6.81
N MET A 89 6.61 31.16 7.55
CA MET A 89 5.22 31.60 7.30
C MET A 89 5.08 32.23 5.90
N VAL A 90 6.10 32.95 5.42
CA VAL A 90 6.10 33.54 4.08
C VAL A 90 6.18 32.45 2.99
N THR A 91 7.04 31.44 3.15
CA THR A 91 7.16 30.35 2.17
C THR A 91 5.86 29.54 2.08
N LEU A 92 5.24 29.23 3.22
CA LEU A 92 3.94 28.56 3.28
C LEU A 92 2.86 29.32 2.50
N ILE A 93 2.75 30.64 2.72
CA ILE A 93 1.76 31.48 2.04
C ILE A 93 2.02 31.49 0.53
N LEU A 94 3.28 31.58 0.11
CA LEU A 94 3.66 31.59 -1.31
C LEU A 94 3.32 30.27 -2.00
N ILE A 95 3.62 29.14 -1.38
CA ILE A 95 3.33 27.80 -1.91
C ILE A 95 1.82 27.60 -2.06
N MET A 96 1.06 27.90 -1.00
CA MET A 96 -0.40 27.82 -1.03
C MET A 96 -1.01 28.73 -2.08
N PHE A 97 -0.49 29.94 -2.25
CA PHE A 97 -0.98 30.89 -3.25
C PHE A 97 -0.67 30.44 -4.68
N PHE A 98 0.50 29.85 -4.91
CA PHE A 98 0.87 29.28 -6.21
C PHE A 98 -0.06 28.13 -6.60
N GLU A 99 -0.34 27.22 -5.67
CA GLU A 99 -1.23 26.09 -5.92
C GLU A 99 -2.68 26.51 -6.08
N TRP A 100 -3.15 27.46 -5.28
CA TRP A 100 -4.50 28.00 -5.42
C TRP A 100 -4.71 28.64 -6.80
N LYS A 101 -3.71 29.33 -7.34
CA LYS A 101 -3.77 29.88 -8.72
C LYS A 101 -3.81 28.81 -9.81
N ASN A 102 -3.21 27.64 -9.57
CA ASN A 102 -3.14 26.57 -10.55
C ASN A 102 -4.37 25.66 -10.56
N LEU A 103 -5.42 25.97 -9.77
CA LEU A 103 -6.69 25.22 -9.73
C LEU A 103 -6.53 23.71 -9.50
N THR A 104 -5.43 23.28 -8.86
CA THR A 104 -5.17 21.87 -8.53
C THR A 104 -5.97 21.38 -7.33
N LEU A 105 -6.71 22.29 -6.67
CA LEU A 105 -7.54 22.05 -5.49
C LEU A 105 -9.03 22.11 -5.82
N ASP A 106 -9.44 21.79 -7.04
CA ASP A 106 -10.86 21.54 -7.31
C ASP A 106 -11.23 20.16 -6.73
N TRP A 107 -11.76 20.17 -5.52
CA TRP A 107 -12.29 18.99 -4.83
C TRP A 107 -13.60 18.48 -5.47
N PHE A 108 -13.93 18.92 -6.69
CA PHE A 108 -15.06 18.42 -7.44
C PHE A 108 -14.63 17.29 -8.39
N MET A 109 -14.65 16.10 -7.78
CA MET A 109 -15.04 14.79 -8.31
C MET A 109 -14.67 14.45 -9.77
N ILE A 110 -13.77 13.48 -9.89
CA ILE A 110 -13.99 12.27 -10.70
C ILE A 110 -13.73 11.04 -9.83
#